data_AF-A0A173DXJ4-F1
#
_entry.id   AF-A0A173DXJ4-F1
#
_cell.length_a   1.000
_cell.length_b   1.000
_cell.length_c   1.000
_cell.angle_alpha   90.00
_cell.angle_beta   90.00
_cell.angle_gamma   90.00
#
_symmetry.space_group_name_H-M   'P 1'
#
loop_
_entity.id
_entity.type
_entity.pdbx_description
1 polymer ?
#
loop_
_entity_poly.entity_id
_entity_poly.type
_entity_poly.pdbx_seq_one_letter_code
_entity_poly.pdbx_strand_id
1 'polypeptide(L)'
;MQNLPANDVLLTGSRGTGKSSIVRALLTEYKDQGLRLIEIERDDLSDLPEIQKLIQKRPEKFIVYCDDLAFNAEDENYRSLKSVLDGSLQSGSSNFIIYATSNRRHLLPEFMHENTPVTRVDVPQYTELHPQEAIEEKISLSDRFGMWLSFYPMDQNLYLTIVEHYLAKTDMPMNDEAHAEALRWCQARGQRSGRAAYQFSKHWIGSQQLKAL
;
A
#
# COMPACT_ATOMS: atom_id res chain seq x y z
N MET A 1 3.75 20.25 -3.59
CA MET A 1 3.88 21.22 -4.70
C MET A 1 4.17 22.64 -4.24
N GLN A 2 3.38 23.19 -3.32
CA GLN A 2 3.50 24.59 -2.87
C GLN A 2 4.63 24.85 -1.86
N ASN A 3 5.64 23.97 -1.77
CA ASN A 3 6.68 23.98 -0.73
C ASN A 3 6.13 24.02 0.72
N LEU A 4 4.95 23.45 0.93
CA LEU A 4 4.36 23.27 2.25
C LEU A 4 4.78 21.90 2.82
N PRO A 5 4.82 21.77 4.16
CA PRO A 5 5.03 20.48 4.81
C PRO A 5 4.04 19.42 4.34
N ALA A 6 4.48 18.17 4.25
CA ALA A 6 3.68 17.02 3.87
C ALA A 6 4.06 15.81 4.72
N ASN A 7 3.09 14.94 5.00
CA ASN A 7 3.29 13.75 5.79
C ASN A 7 3.74 12.57 4.92
N ASP A 8 4.58 11.71 5.50
CA ASP A 8 4.75 10.34 5.05
C ASP A 8 3.43 9.56 5.23
N VAL A 9 3.06 8.73 4.26
CA VAL A 9 1.75 8.07 4.21
C VAL A 9 1.89 6.55 4.19
N LEU A 10 1.18 5.88 5.12
CA LEU A 10 1.00 4.43 5.11
C LEU A 10 -0.41 4.09 4.65
N LEU A 11 -0.52 3.41 3.50
CA LEU A 11 -1.78 2.91 2.96
C LEU A 11 -1.96 1.44 3.39
N THR A 12 -2.96 1.15 4.20
CA THR A 12 -3.23 -0.22 4.69
C THR A 12 -4.50 -0.78 4.07
N GLY A 13 -4.61 -2.09 3.93
CA GLY A 13 -5.84 -2.75 3.49
C GLY A 13 -5.59 -4.01 2.67
N SER A 14 -6.65 -4.73 2.30
CA SER A 14 -6.50 -6.01 1.59
C SER A 14 -5.92 -5.86 0.17
N ARG A 15 -5.49 -6.98 -0.41
CA ARG A 15 -4.99 -7.01 -1.79
C ARG A 15 -6.10 -6.61 -2.78
N GLY A 16 -5.73 -5.80 -3.78
CA GLY A 16 -6.65 -5.41 -4.85
C GLY A 16 -7.70 -4.34 -4.49
N THR A 17 -7.56 -3.67 -3.35
CA THR A 17 -8.42 -2.53 -2.94
C THR A 17 -8.07 -1.20 -3.60
N GLY A 18 -6.93 -1.13 -4.32
CA GLY A 18 -6.52 0.06 -5.08
C GLY A 18 -5.41 0.91 -4.44
N LYS A 19 -4.76 0.44 -3.37
CA LYS A 19 -3.64 1.14 -2.68
C LYS A 19 -2.53 1.58 -3.65
N SER A 20 -1.98 0.66 -4.43
CA SER A 20 -0.90 0.97 -5.39
C SER A 20 -1.41 1.81 -6.56
N SER A 21 -2.66 1.59 -6.97
CA SER A 21 -3.30 2.32 -8.06
C SER A 21 -3.48 3.80 -7.73
N ILE A 22 -3.88 4.14 -6.51
CA ILE A 22 -4.07 5.55 -6.12
C ILE A 22 -2.75 6.30 -6.10
N VAL A 23 -1.65 5.69 -5.62
CA VAL A 23 -0.33 6.33 -5.60
C VAL A 23 0.17 6.58 -7.02
N ARG A 24 0.02 5.61 -7.91
CA ARG A 24 0.38 5.78 -9.34
C ARG A 24 -0.52 6.80 -10.05
N ALA A 25 -1.78 6.94 -9.64
CA ALA A 25 -2.68 7.97 -10.17
C ALA A 25 -2.20 9.39 -9.81
N LEU A 26 -1.61 9.59 -8.63
CA LEU A 26 -1.02 10.88 -8.25
C LEU A 26 0.06 11.32 -9.24
N LEU A 27 0.92 10.41 -9.70
CA LEU A 27 1.91 10.75 -10.72
C LEU A 27 1.24 11.23 -12.01
N THR A 28 0.15 10.57 -12.43
CA THR A 28 -0.57 10.95 -13.66
C THR A 28 -1.17 12.35 -13.55
N GLU A 29 -1.76 12.66 -12.39
CA GLU A 29 -2.41 13.95 -12.12
C GLU A 29 -1.41 15.10 -11.96
N TYR A 30 -0.30 14.85 -11.25
CA TYR A 30 0.58 15.90 -10.76
C TYR A 30 1.97 15.95 -11.45
N LYS A 31 2.24 15.12 -12.46
CA LYS A 31 3.51 15.13 -13.21
C LYS A 31 3.89 16.50 -13.77
N ASP A 32 2.90 17.24 -14.27
CA ASP A 32 3.10 18.53 -14.94
C ASP A 32 3.32 19.66 -13.93
N GLN A 33 3.00 19.41 -12.66
CA GLN A 33 3.32 20.26 -11.51
C GLN A 33 4.67 19.90 -10.87
N GLY A 34 5.44 18.99 -11.47
CA GLY A 34 6.78 18.60 -11.02
C GLY A 34 6.82 17.42 -10.06
N LEU A 35 5.75 16.61 -9.95
CA LEU A 35 5.77 15.39 -9.14
C LEU A 35 6.60 14.32 -9.86
N ARG A 36 7.44 13.63 -9.11
CA ARG A 36 8.15 12.43 -9.56
C ARG A 36 7.90 11.31 -8.55
N LEU A 37 7.78 10.10 -9.06
CA LEU A 37 7.60 8.89 -8.26
C LEU A 37 8.87 8.04 -8.43
N ILE A 38 9.47 7.64 -7.31
CA ILE A 38 10.57 6.68 -7.26
C ILE A 38 10.01 5.43 -6.59
N GLU A 39 9.81 4.37 -7.36
CA GLU A 39 9.38 3.09 -6.81
C GLU A 39 10.63 2.32 -6.34
N ILE A 40 10.59 1.81 -5.13
CA ILE A 40 11.68 1.05 -4.50
C ILE A 40 11.12 -0.25 -3.95
N GLU A 41 11.88 -1.32 -4.08
CA GLU A 41 11.53 -2.59 -3.46
C GLU A 41 11.90 -2.57 -1.97
N ARG A 42 11.26 -3.43 -1.18
CA ARG A 42 11.53 -3.52 0.26
C ARG A 42 13.02 -3.79 0.55
N ASP A 43 13.62 -4.66 -0.24
CA ASP A 43 14.99 -5.11 -0.02
C ASP A 43 16.02 -4.01 -0.38
N ASP A 44 15.61 -3.00 -1.13
CA ASP A 44 16.43 -1.85 -1.54
C ASP A 44 16.25 -0.63 -0.61
N LEU A 45 15.48 -0.74 0.49
CA LEU A 45 15.27 0.38 1.42
C LEU A 45 16.56 0.91 2.06
N SER A 46 17.64 0.13 2.03
CA SER A 46 18.98 0.58 2.42
C SER A 46 19.55 1.70 1.54
N ASP A 47 19.03 1.86 0.31
CA ASP A 47 19.47 2.88 -0.65
C ASP A 47 18.78 4.25 -0.47
N LEU A 48 17.78 4.34 0.42
CA LEU A 48 17.06 5.60 0.69
C LEU A 48 17.98 6.80 0.99
N PRO A 49 19.05 6.68 1.79
CA PRO A 49 19.96 7.79 2.04
C PRO A 49 20.72 8.25 0.79
N GLU A 50 21.03 7.33 -0.14
CA GLU A 50 21.68 7.67 -1.41
C GLU A 50 20.69 8.37 -2.35
N ILE A 51 19.48 7.82 -2.47
CA ILE A 51 18.39 8.44 -3.25
C ILE A 51 18.15 9.88 -2.77
N GLN A 52 18.06 10.10 -1.46
CA GLN A 52 17.89 11.42 -0.87
C GLN A 52 19.01 12.39 -1.30
N LYS A 53 20.28 11.96 -1.25
CA LYS A 53 21.42 12.80 -1.67
C LYS A 53 21.35 13.17 -3.15
N LEU A 54 20.95 12.24 -4.01
CA LEU A 54 20.84 12.44 -5.45
C LEU A 54 19.73 13.44 -5.81
N ILE A 55 18.61 13.42 -5.08
CA ILE A 55 17.44 14.25 -5.40
C ILE A 55 17.41 15.57 -4.63
N GLN A 56 18.17 15.75 -3.55
CA GLN A 56 18.07 16.93 -2.67
C GLN A 56 18.15 18.29 -3.39
N LYS A 57 19.00 18.40 -4.42
CA LYS A 57 19.21 19.65 -5.17
C LYS A 57 18.25 19.84 -6.35
N ARG A 58 17.36 18.87 -6.56
CA ARG A 58 16.42 18.89 -7.67
C ARG A 58 15.17 19.73 -7.34
N PRO A 59 14.65 20.52 -8.30
CA PRO A 59 13.46 21.34 -8.07
C PRO A 59 12.17 20.52 -7.98
N GLU A 60 12.16 19.28 -8.51
CA GLU A 60 10.99 18.40 -8.45
C GLU A 60 10.64 17.98 -7.02
N LYS A 61 9.40 17.51 -6.83
CA LYS A 61 8.93 16.90 -5.59
C LYS A 61 8.79 15.40 -5.79
N PHE A 62 9.30 14.62 -4.85
CA PHE A 62 9.42 13.18 -4.98
C PHE A 62 8.50 12.46 -3.99
N ILE A 63 7.79 11.45 -4.47
CA ILE A 63 7.26 10.40 -3.61
C ILE A 63 8.18 9.21 -3.80
N VAL A 64 8.83 8.76 -2.73
CA VAL A 64 9.50 7.47 -2.70
C VAL A 64 8.47 6.45 -2.23
N TYR A 65 8.20 5.48 -3.08
CA TYR A 65 7.08 4.58 -2.96
C TYR A 65 7.53 3.13 -2.81
N CYS A 66 7.10 2.48 -1.73
CA CYS A 66 7.30 1.03 -1.53
C CYS A 66 5.94 0.31 -1.55
N ASP A 67 5.78 -0.67 -2.44
CA ASP A 67 4.58 -1.51 -2.48
C ASP A 67 4.71 -2.76 -1.59
N ASP A 68 3.59 -3.22 -1.03
CA ASP A 68 3.49 -4.41 -0.15
C ASP A 68 4.56 -4.48 0.95
N LEU A 69 4.77 -3.35 1.65
CA LEU A 69 5.71 -3.22 2.74
C LEU A 69 5.29 -4.10 3.93
N ALA A 70 6.07 -5.14 4.18
CA ALA A 70 6.02 -5.98 5.37
C ALA A 70 7.40 -6.58 5.65
N PHE A 71 7.80 -6.53 6.91
CA PHE A 71 9.10 -7.01 7.38
C PHE A 71 8.95 -8.31 8.16
N ASN A 72 10.05 -9.04 8.28
CA ASN A 72 10.23 -10.07 9.30
C ASN A 72 10.97 -9.45 10.50
N ALA A 73 10.96 -10.10 11.67
CA ALA A 73 11.60 -9.56 12.88
C ALA A 73 13.12 -9.32 12.72
N GLU A 74 13.77 -10.10 11.86
CA GLU A 74 15.22 -10.04 11.61
C GLU A 74 15.61 -9.13 10.44
N ASP A 75 14.65 -8.46 9.80
CA ASP A 75 14.88 -7.72 8.56
C ASP A 75 15.54 -6.36 8.85
N GLU A 76 16.83 -6.19 8.56
CA GLU A 76 17.53 -4.94 8.87
C GLU A 76 17.03 -3.72 8.06
N ASN A 77 16.30 -3.95 6.96
CA ASN A 77 15.80 -2.89 6.08
C ASN A 77 14.82 -1.94 6.77
N TYR A 78 14.11 -2.40 7.81
CA TYR A 78 13.22 -1.53 8.56
C TYR A 78 13.99 -0.43 9.29
N ARG A 79 15.27 -0.63 9.66
CA ARG A 79 16.09 0.37 10.36
C ARG A 79 16.44 1.55 9.44
N SER A 80 16.72 1.27 8.17
CA SER A 80 16.96 2.31 7.15
C SER A 80 15.72 3.18 6.97
N LEU A 81 14.55 2.55 6.83
CA LEU A 81 13.27 3.26 6.76
C LEU A 81 12.99 4.06 8.03
N LYS A 82 13.20 3.45 9.21
CA LYS A 82 13.05 4.06 10.54
C LYS A 82 13.85 5.37 10.62
N SER A 83 15.14 5.32 10.27
CA SER A 83 16.05 6.47 10.28
C SER A 83 15.58 7.60 9.36
N VAL A 84 15.13 7.29 8.15
CA VAL A 84 14.67 8.30 7.20
C VAL A 84 13.39 8.98 7.66
N LEU A 85 12.43 8.21 8.23
CA LEU A 85 11.21 8.78 8.80
C LEU A 85 11.48 9.67 10.03
N ASP A 86 12.48 9.35 10.87
CA ASP A 86 12.90 10.27 11.94
C ASP A 86 13.52 11.55 11.39
N GLY A 87 14.34 11.41 10.33
CA GLY A 87 14.97 12.55 9.66
C GLY A 87 13.97 13.46 8.97
N SER A 88 12.90 12.92 8.36
CA SER A 88 11.84 13.71 7.72
C SER A 88 11.08 14.54 8.77
N LEU A 89 10.75 13.94 9.91
CA LEU A 89 10.08 14.60 11.05
C LEU A 89 10.90 15.79 11.61
N GLN A 90 12.23 15.67 11.62
CA GLN A 90 13.11 16.72 12.18
C GLN A 90 13.49 17.81 11.17
N SER A 91 13.58 17.49 9.88
CA SER A 91 14.18 18.39 8.87
C SER A 91 13.19 19.37 8.23
N GLY A 92 11.88 19.14 8.35
CA GLY A 92 10.80 20.07 7.96
C GLY A 92 10.79 20.53 6.48
N SER A 93 11.73 20.05 5.65
CA SER A 93 12.03 20.61 4.33
C SER A 93 12.69 19.59 3.39
N SER A 94 12.25 18.33 3.41
CA SER A 94 12.61 17.40 2.35
C SER A 94 11.79 17.69 1.09
N ASN A 95 12.44 17.65 -0.07
CA ASN A 95 11.75 17.63 -1.37
C ASN A 95 11.23 16.23 -1.72
N PHE A 96 11.28 15.28 -0.80
CA PHE A 96 10.71 13.94 -0.94
C PHE A 96 9.93 13.51 0.32
N ILE A 97 8.95 12.65 0.12
CA ILE A 97 8.16 11.97 1.17
C ILE A 97 8.04 10.48 0.84
N ILE A 98 7.76 9.66 1.85
CA ILE A 98 7.65 8.20 1.74
C ILE A 98 6.19 7.79 1.76
N TYR A 99 5.78 7.08 0.71
CA TYR A 99 4.49 6.40 0.65
C TYR A 99 4.73 4.89 0.69
N ALA A 100 4.03 4.18 1.55
CA ALA A 100 4.10 2.72 1.60
C ALA A 100 2.69 2.12 1.50
N THR A 101 2.52 1.00 0.79
CA THR A 101 1.31 0.18 0.98
C THR A 101 1.63 -1.03 1.83
N SER A 102 0.67 -1.48 2.63
CA SER A 102 0.79 -2.75 3.34
C SER A 102 -0.54 -3.49 3.36
N ASN A 103 -0.45 -4.82 3.35
CA ASN A 103 -1.60 -5.68 3.63
C ASN A 103 -1.81 -5.90 5.13
N ARG A 104 -0.88 -5.42 5.97
CA ARG A 104 -0.95 -5.47 7.43
C ARG A 104 -1.07 -4.06 7.99
N ARG A 105 -1.67 -3.94 9.18
CA ARG A 105 -1.70 -2.67 9.91
C ARG A 105 -0.35 -2.36 10.53
N HIS A 106 0.31 -3.39 11.07
CA HIS A 106 1.65 -3.33 11.64
C HIS A 106 2.65 -3.90 10.63
N LEU A 107 3.71 -3.15 10.35
CA LEU A 107 4.72 -3.53 9.35
C LEU A 107 5.61 -4.69 9.79
N LEU A 108 5.75 -4.90 11.10
CA LEU A 108 6.46 -6.02 11.70
C LEU A 108 5.45 -7.05 12.25
N PRO A 109 5.81 -8.35 12.29
CA PRO A 109 4.90 -9.39 12.76
C PRO A 109 4.75 -9.31 14.29
N GLU A 110 3.51 -9.39 14.76
CA GLU A 110 3.19 -9.67 16.15
C GLU A 110 3.14 -11.19 16.37
N PHE A 111 3.85 -11.70 17.37
CA PHE A 111 3.76 -13.11 17.72
C PHE A 111 2.75 -13.34 18.84
N MET A 112 1.99 -14.43 18.78
CA MET A 112 0.95 -14.74 19.79
C MET A 112 1.48 -14.84 21.23
N HIS A 113 2.75 -15.26 21.42
CA HIS A 113 3.37 -15.32 22.75
C HIS A 113 3.67 -13.94 23.33
N GLU A 114 3.79 -12.90 22.49
CA GLU A 114 3.98 -11.51 22.91
C GLU A 114 2.65 -10.87 23.35
N ASN A 115 1.53 -11.29 22.73
CA ASN A 115 0.18 -10.80 23.04
C ASN A 115 -0.52 -11.57 24.19
N THR A 116 0.11 -12.62 24.72
CA THR A 116 -0.43 -13.38 25.85
C THR A 116 0.12 -12.79 27.16
N PRO A 117 -0.71 -12.22 28.05
CA PRO A 117 -0.23 -11.80 29.36
C PRO A 117 0.35 -13.03 30.07
N VAL A 118 1.64 -12.96 30.42
CA VAL A 118 2.32 -14.03 31.14
C VAL A 118 1.65 -14.18 32.50
N THR A 119 0.66 -15.06 32.60
CA THR A 119 0.21 -15.59 33.87
C THR A 119 1.36 -16.46 34.37
N ARG A 120 2.19 -15.87 35.24
CA ARG A 120 3.18 -16.59 36.05
C ARG A 120 2.57 -17.91 36.50
N VAL A 121 3.14 -19.05 36.11
CA VAL A 121 3.82 -20.07 36.94
C VAL A 121 4.35 -21.16 35.95
N ASP A 122 5.60 -21.60 36.12
CA ASP A 122 6.23 -22.81 35.54
C ASP A 122 6.79 -22.81 34.10
N VAL A 123 7.76 -21.94 33.76
CA VAL A 123 8.79 -22.33 32.77
C VAL A 123 10.18 -21.82 33.20
N PRO A 124 11.17 -22.72 33.39
CA PRO A 124 12.56 -22.31 33.55
C PRO A 124 13.21 -22.02 32.19
N GLN A 125 13.67 -20.77 32.07
CA GLN A 125 14.85 -20.29 31.30
C GLN A 125 14.70 -19.74 29.85
N TYR A 126 15.04 -18.43 29.75
CA TYR A 126 15.59 -17.61 28.64
C TYR A 126 14.63 -17.19 27.49
N THR A 127 14.55 -15.94 26.99
CA THR A 127 15.23 -14.64 27.25
C THR A 127 14.48 -13.53 26.49
N GLU A 128 13.44 -12.94 27.04
CA GLU A 128 13.09 -11.54 26.73
C GLU A 128 12.53 -10.95 28.02
N LEU A 129 13.32 -10.13 28.69
CA LEU A 129 12.94 -9.53 29.98
C LEU A 129 11.79 -8.52 29.82
N HIS A 130 11.52 -8.04 28.59
CA HIS A 130 10.49 -7.03 28.31
C HIS A 130 9.78 -7.26 26.96
N PRO A 131 8.83 -8.20 26.86
CA PRO A 131 8.04 -8.43 25.64
C PRO A 131 7.30 -7.17 25.17
N GLN A 132 6.92 -6.29 26.10
CA GLN A 132 6.27 -5.01 25.80
C GLN A 132 7.19 -4.03 25.07
N GLU A 133 8.50 -4.02 25.34
CA GLU A 133 9.45 -3.15 24.64
C GLU A 133 9.64 -3.60 23.18
N ALA A 134 9.66 -4.90 22.93
CA ALA A 134 9.71 -5.46 21.57
C ALA A 134 8.44 -5.14 20.76
N ILE A 135 7.25 -5.20 21.38
CA ILE A 135 5.99 -4.79 20.74
C ILE A 135 5.98 -3.28 20.47
N GLU A 136 6.40 -2.46 21.44
CA GLU A 136 6.49 -1.00 21.27
C GLU A 136 7.44 -0.62 20.13
N GLU A 137 8.59 -1.31 19.98
CA GLU A 137 9.47 -1.08 18.85
C GLU A 137 8.81 -1.43 17.50
N LYS A 138 8.01 -2.51 17.44
CA LYS A 138 7.28 -2.90 16.22
C LYS A 138 6.19 -1.91 15.82
N ILE A 139 5.46 -1.38 16.80
CA ILE A 139 4.44 -0.34 16.59
C ILE A 139 5.11 0.98 16.20
N SER A 140 6.27 1.29 16.80
CA SER A 140 6.97 2.57 16.63
C SER A 140 7.31 2.90 15.18
N LEU A 141 7.54 1.91 14.32
CA LEU A 141 7.83 2.17 12.91
C LEU A 141 6.59 2.66 12.16
N SER A 142 5.44 2.03 12.40
CA SER A 142 4.20 2.37 11.69
C SER A 142 3.71 3.75 12.16
N ASP A 143 3.87 4.08 13.43
CA ASP A 143 3.44 5.34 14.03
C ASP A 143 4.21 6.57 13.53
N ARG A 144 5.38 6.35 12.91
CA ARG A 144 6.17 7.44 12.30
C ARG A 144 5.59 7.95 10.99
N PHE A 145 4.68 7.21 10.38
CA PHE A 145 3.91 7.72 9.26
C PHE A 145 2.89 8.75 9.77
N GLY A 146 3.05 10.01 9.38
CA GLY A 146 2.18 11.10 9.80
C GLY A 146 0.74 11.00 9.27
N MET A 147 0.45 10.07 8.35
CA MET A 147 -0.90 9.79 7.88
C MET A 147 -1.11 8.31 7.58
N TRP A 148 -2.22 7.77 8.05
CA TRP A 148 -2.64 6.40 7.80
C TRP A 148 -3.93 6.39 7.00
N LEU A 149 -3.93 5.71 5.85
CA LEU A 149 -5.09 5.61 4.97
C LEU A 149 -5.53 4.15 4.85
N SER A 150 -6.72 3.85 5.36
CA SER A 150 -7.28 2.50 5.39
C SER A 150 -8.17 2.23 4.18
N PHE A 151 -7.87 1.14 3.47
CA PHE A 151 -8.64 0.65 2.33
C PHE A 151 -9.44 -0.59 2.73
N TYR A 152 -10.75 -0.41 2.81
CA TYR A 152 -11.67 -1.48 3.18
C TYR A 152 -11.92 -2.45 2.01
N PRO A 153 -12.26 -3.71 2.32
CA PRO A 153 -12.75 -4.64 1.30
C PRO A 153 -13.93 -4.05 0.53
N MET A 154 -13.94 -4.27 -0.78
CA MET A 154 -15.02 -3.77 -1.63
C MET A 154 -16.28 -4.60 -1.43
N ASP A 155 -17.42 -3.93 -1.31
CA ASP A 155 -18.72 -4.61 -1.37
C ASP A 155 -19.08 -4.96 -2.82
N GLN A 156 -20.22 -5.64 -2.99
CA GLN A 156 -20.68 -6.03 -4.31
C GLN A 156 -21.01 -4.83 -5.21
N ASN A 157 -21.60 -3.79 -4.63
CA ASN A 157 -22.02 -2.61 -5.39
C ASN A 157 -20.81 -1.88 -5.95
N LEU A 158 -19.79 -1.62 -5.12
CA LEU A 158 -18.55 -0.99 -5.54
C LEU A 158 -17.82 -1.84 -6.59
N TYR A 159 -17.82 -3.18 -6.44
CA TYR A 159 -17.27 -4.07 -7.46
C TYR A 159 -17.98 -3.90 -8.82
N LEU A 160 -19.31 -3.88 -8.83
CA LEU A 160 -20.10 -3.73 -10.05
C LEU A 160 -19.94 -2.33 -10.66
N THR A 161 -19.89 -1.28 -9.85
CA THR A 161 -19.60 0.09 -10.31
C THR A 161 -18.25 0.18 -11.01
N ILE A 162 -17.23 -0.53 -10.52
CA ILE A 162 -15.91 -0.57 -11.18
C ILE A 162 -16.01 -1.30 -12.53
N VAL A 163 -16.76 -2.40 -12.61
CA VAL A 163 -17.00 -3.12 -13.87
C VAL A 163 -17.70 -2.21 -14.87
N GLU A 164 -18.80 -1.59 -14.47
CA GLU A 164 -19.58 -0.66 -15.28
C GLU A 164 -18.71 0.49 -15.79
N HIS A 165 -17.85 1.07 -14.95
CA HIS A 165 -16.90 2.10 -15.35
C HIS A 165 -15.96 1.66 -16.47
N TYR A 166 -15.44 0.42 -16.43
CA TYR A 166 -14.57 -0.08 -17.50
C TYR A 166 -15.35 -0.40 -18.78
N LEU A 167 -16.56 -0.92 -18.65
CA LEU A 167 -17.45 -1.21 -19.77
C LEU A 167 -17.88 0.08 -20.48
N ALA A 168 -18.23 1.13 -19.74
CA ALA A 168 -18.61 2.45 -20.26
C ALA A 168 -17.47 3.21 -20.97
N LYS A 169 -16.20 2.82 -20.76
CA LYS A 169 -15.07 3.30 -21.57
C LYS A 169 -15.05 2.73 -22.99
N THR A 170 -15.92 1.77 -23.25
CA THR A 170 -16.21 1.23 -24.57
C THR A 170 -17.69 1.49 -24.88
N ASP A 171 -18.11 1.34 -26.13
CA ASP A 171 -19.52 1.44 -26.50
C ASP A 171 -20.34 0.19 -26.08
N MET A 172 -19.99 -0.43 -24.95
CA MET A 172 -20.64 -1.62 -24.39
C MET A 172 -21.12 -1.35 -22.95
N PRO A 173 -22.31 -0.75 -22.76
CA PRO A 173 -22.84 -0.52 -21.41
C PRO A 173 -23.14 -1.83 -20.68
N MET A 174 -23.17 -1.76 -19.35
CA MET A 174 -23.49 -2.90 -18.48
C MET A 174 -24.95 -3.34 -18.71
N ASN A 175 -25.15 -4.57 -19.20
CA ASN A 175 -26.46 -5.21 -19.33
C ASN A 175 -26.65 -6.31 -18.27
N ASP A 176 -27.85 -6.87 -18.19
CA ASP A 176 -28.19 -7.90 -17.18
C ASP A 176 -27.28 -9.15 -17.28
N GLU A 177 -26.88 -9.52 -18.50
CA GLU A 177 -25.97 -10.66 -18.73
C GLU A 177 -24.57 -10.37 -18.19
N ALA A 178 -23.99 -9.22 -18.54
CA ALA A 178 -22.70 -8.76 -18.05
C ALA A 178 -22.69 -8.62 -16.52
N HIS A 179 -23.79 -8.11 -15.96
CA HIS A 179 -23.97 -8.01 -14.51
C HIS A 179 -23.94 -9.39 -13.83
N ALA A 180 -24.73 -10.35 -14.33
CA ALA A 180 -24.77 -11.70 -13.79
C ALA A 180 -23.41 -12.43 -13.94
N GLU A 181 -22.74 -12.27 -15.07
CA GLU A 181 -21.42 -12.85 -15.32
C GLU A 181 -20.32 -12.21 -14.46
N ALA A 182 -20.37 -10.91 -14.20
CA ALA A 182 -19.45 -10.23 -13.29
C ALA A 182 -19.52 -10.83 -11.88
N LEU A 183 -20.75 -11.07 -11.39
CA LEU A 183 -20.96 -11.69 -10.09
C LEU A 183 -20.44 -13.13 -10.05
N ARG A 184 -20.71 -13.94 -11.09
CA ARG A 184 -20.14 -15.29 -11.20
C ARG A 184 -18.61 -15.27 -11.21
N TRP A 185 -18.02 -14.32 -11.93
CA TRP A 185 -16.56 -14.18 -12.06
C TRP A 185 -15.88 -13.89 -10.72
N CYS A 186 -16.43 -12.98 -9.91
CA CYS A 186 -15.87 -12.66 -8.60
C CYS A 186 -16.03 -13.80 -7.59
N GLN A 187 -17.16 -14.53 -7.64
CA GLN A 187 -17.42 -15.69 -6.79
C GLN A 187 -16.45 -16.83 -7.09
N ALA A 188 -16.22 -17.15 -8.37
CA ALA A 188 -15.27 -18.18 -8.78
C ALA A 188 -13.82 -17.88 -8.34
N ARG A 189 -13.46 -16.60 -8.22
CA ARG A 189 -12.13 -16.15 -7.76
C ARG A 189 -12.03 -15.96 -6.25
N GLY A 190 -13.12 -16.11 -5.51
CA GLY A 190 -13.17 -15.98 -4.05
C GLY A 190 -12.90 -14.57 -3.50
N GLN A 191 -12.87 -13.53 -4.34
CA GLN A 191 -12.64 -12.16 -3.88
C GLN A 191 -13.27 -11.09 -4.78
N ARG A 192 -13.79 -10.03 -4.15
CA ARG A 192 -14.21 -8.80 -4.80
C ARG A 192 -13.06 -7.79 -4.71
N SER A 193 -12.47 -7.46 -5.85
CA SER A 193 -11.36 -6.50 -5.93
C SER A 193 -11.41 -5.72 -7.22
N GLY A 194 -10.80 -4.54 -7.24
CA GLY A 194 -10.66 -3.73 -8.46
C GLY A 194 -9.88 -4.48 -9.54
N ARG A 195 -8.90 -5.31 -9.14
CA ARG A 195 -8.17 -6.20 -10.07
C ARG A 195 -9.10 -7.22 -10.72
N ALA A 196 -9.95 -7.88 -9.94
CA ALA A 196 -10.91 -8.85 -10.47
C ALA A 196 -11.94 -8.18 -11.39
N ALA A 197 -12.40 -6.97 -11.05
CA ALA A 197 -13.32 -6.18 -11.87
C ALA A 197 -12.71 -5.80 -13.21
N TYR A 198 -11.46 -5.32 -13.22
CA TYR A 198 -10.74 -5.00 -14.45
C TYR A 198 -10.51 -6.24 -15.34
N GLN A 199 -10.10 -7.35 -14.73
CA GLN A 199 -9.90 -8.61 -15.45
C GLN A 199 -11.20 -9.14 -16.07
N PHE A 200 -12.32 -9.07 -15.34
CA PHE A 200 -13.64 -9.41 -15.88
C PHE A 200 -13.98 -8.52 -17.06
N SER A 201 -13.86 -7.20 -16.89
CA SER A 201 -14.22 -6.22 -17.92
C SER A 201 -13.42 -6.46 -19.21
N LYS A 202 -12.10 -6.69 -19.09
CA LYS A 202 -11.25 -7.05 -20.22
C LYS A 202 -11.68 -8.34 -20.90
N HIS A 203 -12.01 -9.38 -20.12
CA HIS A 203 -12.48 -10.66 -20.65
C HIS A 203 -13.83 -10.53 -21.37
N TRP A 204 -14.77 -9.79 -20.78
CA TRP A 204 -16.09 -9.57 -21.33
C TRP A 204 -16.02 -8.80 -22.66
N ILE A 205 -15.35 -7.64 -22.68
CA ILE A 205 -15.17 -6.82 -23.88
C ILE A 205 -14.53 -7.66 -24.99
N GLY A 206 -13.43 -8.36 -24.69
CA GLY A 206 -12.74 -9.19 -25.68
C GLY A 206 -13.62 -10.32 -26.22
N SER A 207 -14.44 -10.95 -25.38
CA SER A 207 -15.35 -12.03 -25.80
C SER A 207 -16.50 -11.51 -26.68
N GLN A 208 -17.04 -10.34 -26.38
CA GLN A 208 -18.12 -9.74 -27.17
C GLN A 208 -17.61 -9.23 -28.53
N GLN A 209 -16.45 -8.59 -28.56
CA GLN A 209 -15.82 -8.15 -29.82
C GLN A 209 -15.48 -9.35 -30.71
N LEU A 210 -14.99 -10.46 -30.14
CA LEU A 210 -14.67 -11.66 -30.91
C LEU A 210 -15.92 -12.30 -31.53
N LYS A 211 -17.07 -12.25 -30.87
CA LYS A 211 -18.35 -12.74 -31.43
C LYS A 211 -18.88 -11.88 -32.57
N ALA A 212 -18.48 -10.61 -32.62
CA ALA A 212 -18.92 -9.65 -33.63
C ALA A 212 -18.03 -9.64 -34.90
N LEU A 213 -16.86 -10.28 -34.84
CA LEU A 213 -15.98 -10.55 -35.98
C LEU A 213 -16.48 -11.77 -36.78
#